data_AF-A0AA38C3A9-F1
#
_entry.id   AF-A0AA38C3A9-F1
#
_cell.length_a   1.000
_cell.length_b   1.000
_cell.length_c   1.000
_cell.angle_alpha   90.00
_cell.angle_beta   90.00
_cell.angle_gamma   90.00
#
_symmetry.space_group_name_H-M   'P 1'
#
loop_
_entity.id
_entity.type
_entity.pdbx_description
1 polymer ?
#
loop_
_entity_poly.entity_id
_entity_poly.type
_entity_poly.pdbx_seq_one_letter_code
_entity_poly.pdbx_strand_id
1 'polypeptide(L)'
;PRAIYLVEFSCYKPSDEFRVTRDYFMSHSRDSGLFDDNSLEFQRKILERSGIGEHSYFPGAILASPPRLTMKEAHAEAEMVMFGALDELFEKSRVRPKDIGILV
;
A
#
# COMPACT_ATOMS: atom_id res chain seq x y z
N PRO A 1 30.14 22.81 -7.40
CA PRO A 1 29.21 21.69 -7.12
C PRO A 1 28.58 21.16 -8.42
N ARG A 2 28.40 19.84 -8.57
CA ARG A 2 27.68 19.27 -9.72
C ARG A 2 26.17 19.29 -9.43
N ALA A 3 25.35 19.63 -10.43
CA ALA A 3 23.91 19.62 -10.31
C ALA A 3 23.38 18.18 -10.21
N ILE A 4 22.28 18.00 -9.46
CA ILE A 4 21.57 16.73 -9.26
C ILE A 4 20.22 16.85 -9.95
N TYR A 5 19.82 15.83 -10.68
CA TYR A 5 18.59 15.81 -11.47
C TYR A 5 17.74 14.59 -11.11
N LEU A 6 16.43 14.77 -11.05
CA LEU A 6 15.48 13.66 -11.10
C LEU A 6 15.37 13.22 -12.55
N VAL A 7 15.82 12.01 -12.85
CA VAL A 7 15.82 11.49 -14.22
C VAL A 7 14.48 10.85 -14.56
N GLU A 8 13.91 10.05 -13.67
CA GLU A 8 12.58 9.45 -13.83
C GLU A 8 11.90 9.13 -12.50
N PHE A 9 10.59 8.88 -12.58
CA PHE A 9 9.72 8.54 -11.45
C PHE A 9 8.65 7.50 -11.82
N SER A 10 8.34 6.62 -10.87
CA SER A 10 7.21 5.67 -10.93
C SER A 10 6.61 5.51 -9.54
N CYS A 11 5.31 5.23 -9.50
CA CYS A 11 4.59 4.75 -8.33
C CYS A 11 3.79 3.50 -8.70
N TYR A 12 3.91 2.48 -7.86
CA TYR A 12 3.08 1.30 -8.00
C TYR A 12 1.61 1.61 -7.66
N LYS A 13 0.70 1.17 -8.53
CA LYS A 13 -0.74 1.14 -8.27
C LYS A 13 -1.18 -0.32 -8.17
N PRO A 14 -1.73 -0.76 -7.03
CA PRO A 14 -2.22 -2.13 -6.87
C PRO A 14 -3.37 -2.46 -7.83
N SER A 15 -3.55 -3.76 -8.08
CA SER A 15 -4.71 -4.33 -8.76
C SER A 15 -6.01 -3.97 -8.03
N ASP A 16 -7.11 -3.86 -8.77
CA ASP A 16 -8.44 -3.54 -8.20
C ASP A 16 -8.98 -4.63 -7.26
N GLU A 17 -8.36 -5.80 -7.20
CA GLU A 17 -8.64 -6.81 -6.18
C GLU A 17 -8.32 -6.34 -4.74
N PHE A 18 -7.39 -5.39 -4.61
CA PHE A 18 -7.03 -4.79 -3.32
C PHE A 18 -7.83 -3.53 -3.01
N ARG A 19 -8.73 -3.13 -3.91
CA ARG A 19 -9.52 -1.91 -3.76
C ARG A 19 -10.65 -2.12 -2.75
N VAL A 20 -10.78 -1.18 -1.83
CA VAL A 20 -11.74 -1.23 -0.74
C VAL A 20 -12.58 0.03 -0.69
N THR A 21 -13.83 -0.14 -0.25
CA THR A 21 -14.71 0.95 0.16
C THR A 21 -14.57 1.20 1.66
N ARG A 22 -15.00 2.39 2.11
CA ARG A 22 -14.97 2.73 3.54
C ARG A 22 -15.94 1.87 4.32
N ASP A 23 -17.10 1.55 3.73
CA ASP A 23 -18.08 0.65 4.32
C ASP A 23 -17.54 -0.77 4.47
N TYR A 24 -16.89 -1.30 3.43
CA TYR A 24 -16.26 -2.62 3.48
C TYR A 24 -15.18 -2.68 4.57
N PHE A 25 -14.32 -1.64 4.66
CA PHE A 25 -13.32 -1.56 5.71
C PHE A 25 -13.97 -1.57 7.11
N MET A 26 -15.02 -0.77 7.33
CA MET A 26 -15.67 -0.69 8.63
C MET A 26 -16.40 -1.99 9.02
N SER A 27 -17.03 -2.67 8.06
CA SER A 27 -17.64 -3.98 8.32
C SER A 27 -16.56 -5.01 8.65
N HIS A 28 -15.48 -5.04 7.87
CA HIS A 28 -14.38 -5.98 8.08
C HIS A 28 -13.69 -5.77 9.43
N SER A 29 -13.44 -4.52 9.83
CA SER A 29 -12.89 -4.19 11.16
C SER A 29 -13.79 -4.71 12.28
N ARG A 30 -15.12 -4.55 12.16
CA ARG A 30 -16.07 -5.08 13.15
C ARG A 30 -16.04 -6.62 13.20
N ASP A 31 -16.09 -7.26 12.03
CA ASP A 31 -16.13 -8.71 11.89
C ASP A 31 -14.83 -9.39 12.34
N SER A 32 -13.70 -8.68 12.31
CA SER A 32 -12.42 -9.18 12.81
C SER A 32 -12.43 -9.50 14.31
N GLY A 33 -13.33 -8.88 15.09
CA GLY A 33 -13.40 -9.01 16.55
C GLY A 33 -12.20 -8.41 17.29
N LEU A 34 -11.31 -7.70 16.61
CA LEU A 34 -10.09 -7.12 17.19
C LEU A 34 -10.31 -5.76 17.87
N PHE A 35 -11.46 -5.13 17.65
CA PHE A 35 -11.75 -3.77 18.08
C PHE A 35 -13.03 -3.71 18.91
N ASP A 36 -13.02 -2.91 19.97
CA ASP A 36 -14.22 -2.53 20.70
C ASP A 36 -14.99 -1.40 19.98
N ASP A 37 -16.21 -1.12 20.44
CA ASP A 37 -17.06 -0.10 19.79
C ASP A 37 -16.45 1.30 19.83
N ASN A 38 -15.68 1.63 20.88
CA ASN A 38 -14.99 2.92 20.98
C ASN A 38 -13.89 3.04 19.92
N SER A 39 -13.11 1.98 19.70
CA SER A 39 -12.06 1.92 18.69
C SER A 39 -12.62 1.94 17.28
N LEU A 40 -13.74 1.25 17.03
CA LEU A 40 -14.46 1.29 15.76
C LEU A 40 -14.99 2.70 15.45
N GLU A 41 -15.58 3.37 16.43
CA GLU A 41 -16.06 4.75 16.26
C GLU A 41 -14.90 5.73 16.01
N PHE A 42 -13.74 5.49 16.62
CA PHE A 42 -12.54 6.27 16.34
C PHE A 42 -12.03 6.04 14.92
N GLN A 43 -11.95 4.79 14.46
CA GLN A 43 -11.57 4.46 13.07
C GLN A 43 -12.51 5.11 12.06
N ARG A 44 -13.82 5.07 12.29
CA ARG A 44 -14.82 5.73 11.43
C ARG A 44 -14.54 7.23 11.28
N LYS A 45 -14.27 7.92 12.39
CA LYS A 45 -13.93 9.35 12.38
C LYS A 45 -12.65 9.64 11.62
N ILE A 46 -11.64 8.76 11.73
CA ILE A 46 -10.40 8.87 10.95
C ILE A 46 -10.72 8.74 9.46
N LEU A 47 -11.48 7.73 9.04
CA LEU A 47 -11.85 7.56 7.63
C LEU A 47 -12.60 8.78 7.07
N GLU A 48 -13.48 9.39 7.85
CA GLU A 48 -14.23 10.60 7.45
C GLU A 48 -13.38 11.85 7.28
N ARG A 49 -12.21 11.91 7.92
CA ARG A 49 -11.40 13.14 8.03
C ARG A 49 -9.99 13.02 7.47
N SER A 50 -9.57 11.81 7.09
CA SER A 50 -8.21 11.51 6.62
C SER A 50 -7.91 12.01 5.20
N GLY A 51 -8.93 12.36 4.41
CA GLY A 51 -8.78 12.66 2.99
C GLY A 51 -8.58 11.43 2.10
N ILE A 52 -8.72 10.22 2.65
CA ILE A 52 -8.71 8.97 1.87
C ILE A 52 -10.04 8.84 1.14
N GLY A 53 -9.98 8.67 -0.19
CA GLY A 53 -11.15 8.53 -1.05
C GLY A 53 -11.92 7.22 -0.81
N GLU A 54 -13.17 7.15 -1.29
CA GLU A 54 -14.06 5.98 -1.20
C GLU A 54 -13.51 4.71 -1.91
N HIS A 55 -12.45 4.89 -2.68
CA HIS A 55 -11.90 3.91 -3.59
C HIS A 55 -10.38 3.90 -3.44
N SER A 56 -9.93 3.38 -2.30
CA SER A 56 -8.51 3.24 -1.96
C SER A 56 -8.11 1.78 -1.97
N TYR A 57 -6.83 1.50 -1.79
CA TYR A 57 -6.28 0.14 -1.73
C TYR A 57 -5.87 -0.20 -0.30
N PHE A 58 -5.94 -1.48 0.06
CA PHE A 58 -5.54 -1.95 1.38
C PHE A 58 -4.78 -3.29 1.30
N PRO A 59 -3.85 -3.56 2.24
CA PRO A 59 -3.10 -4.81 2.26
C PRO A 59 -4.01 -6.04 2.27
N GLY A 60 -3.81 -6.97 1.32
CA GLY A 60 -4.60 -8.21 1.26
C GLY A 60 -4.51 -9.05 2.53
N ALA A 61 -3.39 -8.97 3.24
CA ALA A 61 -3.19 -9.62 4.53
C ALA A 61 -4.15 -9.12 5.62
N ILE A 62 -4.50 -7.83 5.59
CA ILE A 62 -5.47 -7.25 6.51
C ILE A 62 -6.89 -7.55 6.07
N LEU A 63 -7.15 -7.63 4.76
CA LEU A 63 -8.48 -7.97 4.20
C LEU A 63 -8.84 -9.46 4.35
N ALA A 64 -7.90 -10.30 4.76
CA ALA A 64 -8.16 -11.71 5.04
C ALA A 64 -9.08 -11.88 6.25
N SER A 65 -9.92 -12.93 6.25
CA SER A 65 -10.78 -13.28 7.39
C SER A 65 -10.41 -14.67 7.92
N PRO A 66 -9.77 -14.78 9.11
CA PRO A 66 -9.26 -13.68 9.95
C PRO A 66 -8.00 -13.01 9.35
N PRO A 67 -7.66 -11.77 9.77
CA PRO A 67 -6.47 -11.07 9.30
C PRO A 67 -5.17 -11.86 9.53
N ARG A 68 -4.25 -11.81 8.56
CA ARG A 68 -2.98 -12.54 8.58
C ARG A 68 -1.79 -11.60 8.76
N LEU A 69 -1.63 -11.08 9.97
CA LEU A 69 -0.63 -10.04 10.29
C LEU A 69 0.76 -10.65 10.59
N THR A 70 1.38 -11.26 9.58
CA THR A 70 2.70 -11.89 9.72
C THR A 70 3.77 -11.15 8.93
N MET A 71 5.04 -11.27 9.35
CA MET A 71 6.18 -10.70 8.61
C MET A 71 6.28 -11.26 7.19
N LYS A 72 5.85 -12.50 6.96
CA LYS A 72 5.82 -13.10 5.63
C LYS A 72 4.88 -12.35 4.69
N GLU A 73 3.68 -12.04 5.16
CA GLU A 73 2.69 -11.31 4.35
C GLU A 73 3.13 -9.86 4.11
N ALA A 74 3.70 -9.21 5.14
CA ALA A 74 4.25 -7.86 5.00
C ALA A 74 5.43 -7.81 3.99
N HIS A 75 6.31 -8.81 3.98
CA HIS A 75 7.38 -8.91 3.00
C HIS A 75 6.84 -9.11 1.58
N ALA A 76 5.84 -9.99 1.42
CA ALA A 76 5.22 -10.23 0.11
C ALA A 76 4.58 -8.96 -0.47
N GLU A 77 3.91 -8.16 0.37
CA GLU A 77 3.38 -6.85 -0.04
C GLU A 77 4.50 -5.87 -0.41
N ALA A 78 5.55 -5.78 0.42
CA ALA A 78 6.68 -4.90 0.15
C ALA A 78 7.36 -5.24 -1.18
N GLU A 79 7.61 -6.52 -1.46
CA GLU A 79 8.16 -6.98 -2.74
C GLU A 79 7.26 -6.59 -3.92
N MET A 80 5.94 -6.81 -3.80
CA MET A 80 4.97 -6.47 -4.85
C MET A 80 5.01 -4.97 -5.19
N VAL A 81 4.97 -4.11 -4.16
CA VAL A 81 4.94 -2.65 -4.33
C VAL A 81 6.28 -2.12 -4.82
N MET A 82 7.40 -2.56 -4.22
CA MET A 82 8.73 -2.07 -4.57
C MET A 82 9.14 -2.54 -5.96
N PHE A 83 9.02 -3.84 -6.27
CA PHE A 83 9.40 -4.34 -7.58
C PHE A 83 8.47 -3.84 -8.68
N GLY A 84 7.16 -3.73 -8.41
CA GLY A 84 6.23 -3.15 -9.38
C GLY A 84 6.58 -1.71 -9.76
N ALA A 85 7.00 -0.88 -8.80
CA ALA A 85 7.47 0.48 -9.07
C ALA A 85 8.83 0.50 -9.80
N LEU A 86 9.76 -0.38 -9.40
CA LEU A 86 11.09 -0.45 -9.99
C LEU A 86 11.05 -0.95 -11.44
N ASP A 87 10.23 -1.95 -11.74
CA ASP A 87 10.08 -2.49 -13.09
C ASP A 87 9.63 -1.40 -14.08
N GLU A 88 8.60 -0.63 -13.72
CA GLU A 88 8.14 0.51 -14.52
C GLU A 88 9.21 1.62 -14.62
N LEU A 89 9.91 1.93 -13.51
CA LEU A 89 10.97 2.93 -13.50
C LEU A 89 12.13 2.58 -14.45
N PHE A 90 12.60 1.32 -14.42
CA PHE A 90 13.66 0.84 -15.28
C PHE A 90 13.23 0.74 -16.75
N GLU A 91 11.95 0.40 -16.99
CA GLU A 91 11.39 0.42 -18.34
C GLU A 91 11.39 1.84 -18.95
N LYS A 92 10.98 2.86 -18.19
CA LYS A 92 10.96 4.26 -18.63
C LYS A 92 12.35 4.85 -18.81
N SER A 93 13.20 4.68 -17.80
CA SER A 93 14.53 5.32 -17.75
C SER A 93 15.55 4.65 -18.67
N ARG A 94 15.35 3.38 -19.04
CA ARG A 94 16.30 2.51 -19.76
C ARG A 94 17.64 2.33 -19.02
N VAL A 95 17.73 2.73 -17.76
CA VAL A 95 18.89 2.49 -16.90
C VAL A 95 18.90 1.02 -16.53
N ARG A 96 20.07 0.37 -16.58
CA ARG A 96 20.17 -1.01 -16.13
C ARG A 96 20.26 -1.01 -14.60
N PRO A 97 19.59 -1.92 -13.89
CA PRO A 97 19.66 -1.98 -12.43
C PRO A 97 21.10 -2.03 -11.88
N LYS A 98 22.01 -2.71 -12.59
CA LYS A 98 23.44 -2.78 -12.25
C LYS A 98 24.23 -1.46 -12.37
N ASP A 99 23.67 -0.46 -13.04
CA ASP A 99 24.27 0.88 -13.16
C ASP A 99 23.86 1.79 -11.99
N ILE A 100 22.95 1.33 -11.13
CA ILE A 100 22.58 2.04 -9.90
C ILE A 100 23.69 1.84 -8.86
N GLY A 101 24.39 2.93 -8.53
CA GLY A 101 25.48 2.90 -7.54
C GLY A 101 25.01 2.99 -6.09
N ILE A 102 23.79 3.52 -5.85
CA ILE A 102 23.23 3.73 -4.51
C ILE A 102 21.73 3.47 -4.57
N LEU A 103 21.24 2.63 -3.65
CA LEU A 103 19.83 2.48 -3.31
C LEU A 103 19.65 3.00 -1.88
N VAL A 104 18.65 3.85 -1.66
CA VAL A 104 18.33 4.48 -0.37
C VAL A 104 17.00 3.93 0.12
#